data_AF-Q4J784-F1
#
_entry.id   AF-Q4J784-F1
#
_cell.length_a   1.000
_cell.length_b   1.000
_cell.length_c   1.000
_cell.angle_alpha   90.00
_cell.angle_beta   90.00
_cell.angle_gamma   90.00
#
_symmetry.space_group_name_H-M   'P 1'
#
loop_
_entity.id
_entity.type
_entity.pdbx_description
1 polymer ?
#
loop_
_entity_poly.entity_id
_entity_poly.type
_entity_poly.pdbx_seq_one_letter_code
_entity_poly.pdbx_strand_id
1 'polypeptide(L)'
;MLSEILDRVLWAEPSTIYYKKVVYDGKEILGLLGKFSYTVLENSQLIYEILEDVIAMGVGSSRRNGFGRVKFIMYNNQESENNTLSSPSKN
;
A
#
# COMPACT_ATOMS: atom_id res chain seq x y z
N MET A 1 2.89 15.47 13.55
CA MET A 1 4.19 15.40 12.86
C MET A 1 4.27 14.27 11.83
N LEU A 2 4.24 12.97 12.19
CA LEU A 2 4.27 11.89 11.17
C LEU A 2 3.02 11.85 10.28
N SER A 3 1.83 12.04 10.86
CA SER A 3 0.57 12.09 10.11
C SER A 3 0.57 13.21 9.06
N GLU A 4 1.03 14.40 9.43
CA GLU A 4 1.13 15.55 8.52
C GLU A 4 2.11 15.32 7.38
N ILE A 5 3.19 14.56 7.61
CA ILE A 5 4.11 14.15 6.56
C ILE A 5 3.41 13.17 5.62
N LEU A 6 2.74 12.15 6.17
CA LEU A 6 2.02 11.15 5.38
C LEU A 6 0.91 11.75 4.52
N ASP A 7 0.14 12.71 5.05
CA ASP A 7 -0.93 13.40 4.31
C ASP A 7 -0.40 14.22 3.12
N ARG A 8 0.89 14.61 3.14
CA ARG A 8 1.53 15.32 2.02
C ARG A 8 2.12 14.39 0.97
N VAL A 9 2.58 13.20 1.38
CA VAL A 9 3.32 12.28 0.49
C VAL A 9 2.49 11.10 0.00
N LEU A 10 1.30 10.87 0.59
CA LEU A 10 0.38 9.82 0.20
C LEU A 10 -0.99 10.42 -0.18
N TRP A 11 -1.51 9.98 -1.31
CA TRP A 11 -2.90 10.19 -1.69
C TRP A 11 -3.67 8.87 -1.54
N ALA A 12 -4.80 8.91 -0.84
CA ALA A 12 -5.63 7.73 -0.64
C ALA A 12 -6.46 7.43 -1.89
N GLU A 13 -6.33 6.22 -2.42
CA GLU A 13 -7.16 5.71 -3.51
C GLU A 13 -8.34 4.90 -2.96
N PRO A 14 -9.40 4.69 -3.76
CA PRO A 14 -10.51 3.82 -3.39
C PRO A 14 -10.02 2.45 -2.91
N SER A 15 -10.39 2.13 -1.67
CA SER A 15 -9.97 0.92 -0.97
C SER A 15 -11.16 -0.03 -0.83
N THR A 16 -10.90 -1.34 -0.84
CA THR A 16 -11.92 -2.37 -0.65
C THR A 16 -11.66 -3.08 0.67
N ILE A 17 -12.49 -2.82 1.67
CA ILE A 17 -12.34 -3.38 3.01
C ILE A 17 -13.63 -4.01 3.49
N TYR A 18 -13.51 -5.06 4.30
CA TYR A 18 -14.63 -5.67 4.99
C TYR A 18 -14.20 -6.21 6.35
N TYR A 19 -15.18 -6.27 7.25
CA TYR A 19 -14.98 -6.88 8.55
C TYR A 19 -15.02 -8.40 8.45
N LYS A 20 -14.11 -9.07 9.16
CA LYS A 20 -14.11 -10.52 9.29
C LYS A 20 -14.04 -10.89 10.76
N LYS A 21 -15.00 -11.72 11.18
CA LYS A 21 -14.91 -12.40 12.47
C LYS A 21 -14.11 -13.69 12.33
N VAL A 22 -13.23 -13.93 13.28
CA VAL A 22 -12.48 -15.19 13.41
C VAL A 22 -12.50 -15.63 14.87
N VAL A 23 -12.50 -16.94 15.09
CA VAL A 23 -12.35 -17.51 16.44
C VAL A 23 -10.86 -17.83 16.65
N TYR A 24 -10.27 -17.26 17.69
CA TYR A 24 -8.88 -17.52 18.06
C TYR A 24 -8.79 -17.64 19.58
N ASP A 25 -8.12 -18.68 20.07
CA ASP A 25 -8.00 -18.96 21.50
C ASP A 25 -9.37 -18.95 22.22
N GLY A 26 -10.37 -19.57 21.58
CA GLY A 26 -11.75 -19.64 22.08
C GLY A 26 -12.52 -18.32 22.09
N LYS A 27 -11.95 -17.22 21.58
CA LYS A 27 -12.58 -15.89 21.56
C LYS A 27 -12.93 -15.45 20.14
N GLU A 28 -14.06 -14.80 19.97
CA GLU A 28 -14.36 -14.07 18.73
C GLU A 28 -13.54 -12.79 18.65
N ILE A 29 -12.80 -12.63 17.55
CA ILE A 29 -12.03 -11.45 17.23
C ILE A 29 -12.58 -10.86 15.93
N LEU A 30 -12.85 -9.55 15.95
CA LEU A 30 -13.21 -8.79 14.76
C LEU A 30 -11.96 -8.16 14.16
N GLY A 31 -11.69 -8.42 12.90
CA GLY A 31 -10.58 -7.83 12.14
C GLY A 31 -11.03 -7.22 10.82
N LEU A 32 -10.09 -6.55 10.16
CA LEU A 32 -10.26 -6.01 8.81
C LEU A 32 -9.51 -6.89 7.81
N LEU A 33 -10.16 -7.17 6.69
CA LEU A 33 -9.55 -7.76 5.51
C LEU A 33 -9.86 -6.88 4.31
N GLY A 34 -8.91 -6.80 3.38
CA GLY A 34 -9.11 -5.97 2.21
C GLY A 34 -7.83 -5.55 1.52
N LYS A 35 -8.02 -4.64 0.57
CA LYS A 35 -6.97 -3.94 -0.16
C LYS A 35 -7.08 -2.46 0.15
N PHE A 36 -5.99 -1.92 0.70
CA PHE A 36 -5.76 -0.49 0.74
C PHE A 36 -4.93 -0.08 -0.48
N SER A 37 -5.30 1.03 -1.09
CA SER A 37 -4.64 1.55 -2.28
C SER A 37 -4.20 2.99 -2.00
N TYR A 38 -2.96 3.32 -2.34
CA TYR A 38 -2.41 4.66 -2.17
C TYR A 38 -1.53 5.02 -3.35
N THR A 39 -1.56 6.28 -3.74
CA THR A 39 -0.61 6.89 -4.68
C THR A 39 0.47 7.60 -3.88
N VAL A 40 1.73 7.28 -4.14
CA VAL A 40 2.89 7.95 -3.53
C VAL A 40 3.18 9.20 -4.36
N LEU A 41 2.95 10.38 -3.78
CA LEU A 41 3.08 11.67 -4.47
C LEU A 41 4.53 12.14 -4.56
N GLU A 42 5.30 11.87 -3.51
CA GLU A 42 6.71 12.21 -3.42
C GLU A 42 7.48 10.97 -2.97
N ASN A 43 8.59 10.69 -3.65
CA ASN A 43 9.44 9.58 -3.26
C ASN A 43 10.08 9.89 -1.89
N SER A 44 9.60 9.19 -0.88
CA SER A 44 10.04 9.35 0.51
C SER A 44 10.60 8.02 0.98
N GLN A 45 11.90 8.01 1.27
CA GLN A 45 12.62 6.86 1.81
C GLN A 45 11.92 6.27 3.04
N LEU A 46 11.32 7.13 3.86
CA LEU A 46 10.54 6.75 5.04
C LEU A 46 9.37 5.79 4.71
N ILE A 47 8.70 5.97 3.56
CA ILE A 47 7.60 5.10 3.15
C ILE A 47 8.16 3.69 2.90
N TYR A 48 9.26 3.58 2.16
CA TYR A 48 9.86 2.28 1.84
C TYR A 48 10.34 1.56 3.10
N GLU A 49 11.00 2.26 4.02
CA GLU A 49 11.43 1.68 5.30
C GLU A 49 10.25 1.14 6.12
N ILE A 50 9.15 1.91 6.23
CA ILE A 50 7.94 1.45 6.92
C ILE A 50 7.34 0.22 6.21
N LEU A 51 7.31 0.22 4.88
CA LEU A 51 6.77 -0.89 4.11
C LEU A 51 7.61 -2.17 4.29
N GLU A 52 8.94 -2.06 4.27
CA GLU A 52 9.84 -3.19 4.53
C GLU A 52 9.61 -3.80 5.91
N ASP A 53 9.54 -2.97 6.95
CA ASP A 53 9.25 -3.41 8.32
C ASP A 53 7.89 -4.13 8.41
N VAL A 54 6.88 -3.57 7.75
CA VAL A 54 5.53 -4.13 7.76
C VAL A 54 5.44 -5.43 6.96
N ILE A 55 6.20 -5.60 5.87
CA ILE A 55 6.30 -6.89 5.16
C ILE A 55 6.91 -7.95 6.06
N ALA A 56 7.99 -7.61 6.76
CA ALA A 56 8.72 -8.56 7.59
C ALA A 56 7.94 -8.95 8.84
N MET A 57 7.29 -7.98 9.50
CA MET A 57 6.69 -8.18 10.82
C MET A 57 5.16 -8.27 10.82
N GLY A 58 4.49 -7.79 9.76
CA GLY A 58 3.05 -7.54 9.75
C GLY A 58 2.65 -6.22 10.44
N VAL A 59 1.35 -5.94 10.49
CA VAL A 59 0.77 -4.73 11.12
C VAL A 59 -0.21 -5.06 12.24
N GLY A 60 -0.40 -4.14 13.20
CA GLY A 60 -1.37 -4.31 14.28
C GLY A 60 -0.94 -5.27 15.39
N SER A 61 -1.91 -5.84 16.09
CA SER A 61 -1.73 -6.73 17.26
C SER A 61 -1.62 -8.21 16.87
N SER A 62 -1.03 -9.01 17.78
CA SER A 62 -0.92 -10.48 17.62
C SER A 62 -0.20 -10.95 16.35
N ARG A 63 0.73 -10.16 15.83
CA ARG A 63 1.49 -10.46 14.60
C ARG A 63 2.24 -11.79 14.66
N ARG A 64 2.83 -12.11 15.83
CA ARG A 64 3.49 -13.39 16.10
C ARG A 64 2.55 -14.60 15.99
N ASN A 65 1.24 -14.38 16.10
CA ASN A 65 0.21 -15.42 16.00
C ASN A 65 -0.41 -15.47 14.59
N GLY A 66 0.20 -14.81 13.60
CA GLY A 66 -0.24 -14.84 12.20
C GLY A 66 -1.27 -13.79 11.79
N PHE A 67 -1.68 -12.91 12.70
CA PHE A 67 -2.55 -11.78 12.38
C PHE A 67 -1.80 -10.63 11.70
N GLY A 68 -2.52 -9.78 10.98
CA GLY A 68 -1.95 -8.56 10.42
C GLY A 68 -0.95 -8.76 9.29
N ARG A 69 -0.99 -9.93 8.63
CA ARG A 69 -0.17 -10.19 7.45
C ARG A 69 -0.64 -9.32 6.31
N VAL A 70 0.31 -8.70 5.62
CA VAL A 70 0.04 -7.88 4.44
C VAL A 70 0.94 -8.29 3.29
N LYS A 71 0.53 -7.88 2.08
CA LYS A 71 1.34 -7.98 0.87
C LYS A 71 1.23 -6.64 0.15
N PHE A 72 2.32 -6.20 -0.46
CA PHE A 72 2.33 -4.97 -1.26
C PHE A 72 2.50 -5.30 -2.73
N ILE A 73 1.87 -4.48 -3.56
CA ILE A 73 2.02 -4.50 -5.01
C ILE A 73 2.30 -3.05 -5.39
N MET A 74 3.45 -2.79 -6.01
CA MET A 74 3.81 -1.47 -6.52
C MET A 74 3.57 -1.42 -8.02
N TYR A 75 2.99 -0.32 -8.49
CA TYR A 75 2.78 -0.04 -9.90
C TYR A 75 3.63 1.18 -10.27
N ASN A 76 4.55 1.02 -11.22
CA ASN A 76 5.37 2.12 -11.72
C ASN A 76 4.69 2.73 -12.95
N ASN A 77 4.26 3.98 -12.88
CA ASN A 77 3.76 4.73 -14.03
C ASN A 77 4.95 5.28 -14.83
N GLN A 78 5.63 4.42 -15.60
CA GLN A 78 6.71 4.81 -16.52
C GLN A 78 6.45 4.32 -17.96
N GLU A 79 5.20 4.38 -18.43
CA GLU A 79 4.85 4.09 -19.83
C GLU A 79 3.79 5.06 -20.37
N SER A 80 4.13 6.35 -20.52
CA SER A 80 3.26 7.28 -21.28
C SER A 80 3.97 8.38 -22.09
N GLU A 81 5.30 8.56 -22.01
CA GLU A 81 5.94 9.73 -22.65
C GLU A 81 6.89 9.42 -23.83
N ASN A 82 7.17 8.16 -24.19
CA ASN A 82 8.15 7.85 -25.25
C ASN A 82 7.58 7.52 -26.64
N ASN A 83 6.29 7.70 -26.91
CA ASN A 83 5.68 7.31 -28.21
C ASN A 83 5.10 8.45 -29.07
N THR A 84 5.54 9.71 -28.90
CA THR A 84 5.03 10.84 -29.72
C THR A 84 6.09 11.67 -30.45
N LEU A 85 7.27 11.12 -30.72
CA LEU A 85 8.29 11.75 -31.57
C LEU A 85 8.86 10.76 -32.59
N SER A 86 8.05 10.40 -33.58
CA SER A 86 8.55 9.98 -34.88
C SER A 86 7.61 10.49 -35.97
N SER A 87 7.77 11.77 -36.31
CA SER A 87 7.23 12.38 -37.52
C SER A 87 7.73 11.59 -38.74
N PRO A 88 6.87 11.18 -39.70
CA PRO A 88 7.37 10.88 -41.03
C PRO A 88 7.61 12.20 -41.74
N SER A 89 8.88 12.50 -41.98
CA SER A 89 9.31 13.39 -43.07
C SER A 89 8.59 12.94 -44.35
N LYS A 90 7.79 13.82 -44.93
CA LYS A 90 7.33 13.69 -46.31
C LYS A 90 8.19 14.61 -47.17
N ASN A 91 8.69 14.00 -48.24
CA ASN A 91 9.52 14.53 -49.34
C ASN A 91 9.15 15.95 -49.79
#